data_AF-A0A1J5J5P2-F1
#
_entry.id   AF-A0A1J5J5P2-F1
#
_cell.length_a   1.000
_cell.length_b   1.000
_cell.length_c   1.000
_cell.angle_alpha   90.00
_cell.angle_beta   90.00
_cell.angle_gamma   90.00
#
_symmetry.space_group_name_H-M   'P 1'
#
loop_
_entity.id
_entity.type
_entity.pdbx_description
1 polymer ?
#
loop_
_entity_poly.entity_id
_entity_poly.type
_entity_poly.pdbx_seq_one_letter_code
_entity_poly.pdbx_strand_id
1 'polypeptide(L)'
;MVLESAHYFTSEIIEKRNPLPTTAKRAGWVGCNIDLSNIPSSGKIFLVQNGTRVMKDEVLSKWQNTAFLSSYKGDSKGWLLDILKCVETINSSSFTLNDMYAFSETLKIKHPENRHIKDKIRQQLQVLRDKGLIDFKGGGNYEKVPN
;
A
#
# COMPACT_ATOMS: atom_id res chain seq x y z
N MET A 1 -0.67 18.99 -6.32
CA MET A 1 -2.02 18.41 -6.14
C MET A 1 -1.92 16.91 -6.38
N VAL A 2 -2.43 16.11 -5.45
CA VAL A 2 -2.39 14.64 -5.50
C VAL A 2 -3.81 14.12 -5.34
N LEU A 3 -4.09 12.98 -5.98
CA LEU A 3 -5.30 12.20 -5.80
C LEU A 3 -4.94 10.88 -5.12
N GLU A 4 -5.66 10.56 -4.05
CA GLU A 4 -5.61 9.25 -3.41
C GLU A 4 -6.84 8.43 -3.79
N SER A 5 -6.61 7.24 -4.35
CA SER A 5 -7.72 6.33 -4.64
C SER A 5 -8.33 5.82 -3.33
N ALA A 6 -9.66 5.90 -3.20
CA ALA A 6 -10.40 5.39 -2.04
C ALA A 6 -10.13 3.90 -1.78
N HIS A 7 -9.68 3.16 -2.79
CA HIS A 7 -9.26 1.78 -2.65
C HIS A 7 -8.01 1.61 -1.75
N TYR A 8 -7.31 2.64 -1.34
CA TYR A 8 -6.20 2.51 -0.37
C TYR A 8 -6.63 2.77 1.08
N PHE A 9 -7.88 3.18 1.31
CA PHE A 9 -8.37 3.47 2.64
C PHE A 9 -8.77 2.18 3.34
N THR A 10 -7.99 1.80 4.35
CA THR A 10 -8.24 0.68 5.27
C THR A 10 -8.38 1.21 6.69
N SER A 11 -8.89 0.39 7.62
CA SER A 11 -8.97 0.78 9.04
C SER A 11 -7.61 1.07 9.66
N GLU A 12 -6.54 0.47 9.13
CA GLU A 12 -5.17 0.61 9.64
C GLU A 12 -4.60 2.01 9.46
N ILE A 13 -5.06 2.77 8.46
CA ILE A 13 -4.60 4.15 8.25
C ILE A 13 -5.43 5.19 9.02
N ILE A 14 -6.44 4.76 9.78
CA ILE A 14 -7.30 5.65 10.57
C ILE A 14 -6.80 5.72 12.00
N GLU A 15 -6.19 6.85 12.36
CA GLU A 15 -5.66 7.08 13.70
C GLU A 15 -6.69 7.78 14.57
N LYS A 16 -7.22 7.07 15.58
CA LYS A 16 -8.18 7.64 16.53
C LYS A 16 -7.49 8.72 17.37
N ARG A 17 -8.09 9.92 17.43
CA ARG A 17 -7.61 11.01 18.27
C ARG A 17 -8.14 10.88 19.70
N ASN A 18 -7.46 11.52 20.63
CA ASN A 18 -8.01 11.72 21.97
C ASN A 18 -9.31 12.54 21.91
N PRO A 19 -10.29 12.25 22.79
CA PRO A 19 -11.51 13.05 22.89
C PRO A 19 -11.18 14.52 23.18
N LEU A 20 -12.02 15.43 22.66
CA LEU A 20 -11.91 16.85 23.01
C LEU A 20 -12.15 17.06 24.52
N PRO A 21 -11.43 18.01 25.15
CA PRO A 21 -11.54 18.28 26.57
C PRO A 21 -12.95 18.75 26.95
N THR A 22 -13.31 18.60 28.22
CA THR A 22 -14.63 18.97 28.76
C THR A 22 -14.96 20.46 28.61
N THR A 23 -13.94 21.31 28.45
CA THR A 23 -14.07 22.75 28.22
C THR A 23 -14.40 23.12 26.78
N ALA A 24 -14.28 22.18 25.83
CA ALA A 24 -14.55 22.44 24.42
C ALA A 24 -16.06 22.47 24.13
N LYS A 25 -16.47 23.28 23.14
CA LYS A 25 -17.87 23.33 22.65
C LYS A 25 -18.41 21.94 22.24
N ARG A 26 -17.54 21.06 21.74
CA ARG A 26 -17.84 19.67 21.38
C ARG A 26 -17.13 18.70 22.34
N ALA A 27 -17.24 18.96 23.65
CA ALA A 27 -16.66 18.13 24.69
C ALA A 27 -16.92 16.63 24.43
N GLY A 28 -15.89 15.81 24.58
CA GLY A 28 -15.98 14.36 24.35
C GLY A 28 -16.03 13.93 22.89
N TRP A 29 -16.10 14.84 21.91
CA TRP A 29 -16.05 14.45 20.49
C TRP A 29 -14.70 13.81 20.16
N VAL A 30 -14.75 12.67 19.47
CA VAL A 30 -13.58 11.91 19.05
C VAL A 30 -13.44 12.02 17.54
N GLY A 31 -12.36 12.63 17.11
CA GLY A 31 -11.97 12.67 15.71
C GLY A 31 -11.01 11.55 15.32
N CYS A 32 -10.56 11.59 14.08
CA CYS A 32 -9.43 10.78 13.59
C CYS A 32 -8.48 11.63 12.75
N ASN A 33 -7.25 11.14 12.58
CA ASN A 33 -6.36 11.51 11.50
C ASN A 33 -6.31 10.35 10.49
N ILE A 34 -5.90 10.65 9.26
CA ILE A 34 -5.63 9.64 8.24
C ILE A 34 -4.13 9.65 7.98
N ASP A 35 -3.46 8.54 8.25
CA ASP A 35 -2.02 8.40 8.03
C ASP A 35 -1.73 8.08 6.55
N LEU A 36 -1.48 9.14 5.78
CA LEU A 36 -1.12 9.04 4.37
C LEU A 36 0.28 8.46 4.14
N SER A 37 1.14 8.39 5.17
CA SER A 37 2.48 7.79 5.06
C SER A 37 2.39 6.26 4.89
N ASN A 38 1.31 5.65 5.37
CA ASN A 38 1.04 4.22 5.20
C ASN A 38 0.43 3.85 3.84
N ILE A 39 0.03 4.82 3.03
CA ILE A 39 -0.45 4.56 1.66
C ILE A 39 0.75 4.30 0.73
N PRO A 40 0.79 3.14 0.03
CA PRO A 40 1.78 2.86 -1.02
C PRO A 40 1.84 3.95 -2.09
N SER A 41 3.02 4.14 -2.68
CA SER A 41 3.26 5.14 -3.72
C SER A 41 2.34 4.99 -4.94
N SER A 42 1.99 3.74 -5.29
CA SER A 42 0.99 3.43 -6.33
C SER A 42 -0.40 4.07 -6.08
N GLY A 43 -0.75 4.36 -4.83
CA GLY A 43 -2.01 5.01 -4.46
C GLY A 43 -1.96 6.54 -4.48
N LYS A 44 -0.79 7.14 -4.73
CA LYS A 44 -0.55 8.59 -4.72
C LYS A 44 -0.37 9.09 -6.15
N ILE A 45 -1.46 9.54 -6.76
CA ILE A 45 -1.48 9.93 -8.17
C ILE A 45 -1.35 11.45 -8.27
N PHE A 46 -0.19 11.93 -8.71
CA PHE A 46 0.08 13.36 -8.80
C PHE A 46 -0.56 13.97 -10.05
N LEU A 47 -1.37 15.01 -9.87
CA LEU A 47 -1.85 15.89 -10.95
C LEU A 47 -0.87 17.04 -11.20
N VAL A 48 -0.27 17.54 -10.12
CA VAL A 48 0.77 18.57 -10.12
C VAL A 48 1.82 18.16 -9.11
N GLN A 49 3.07 18.03 -9.55
CA GLN A 49 4.22 17.65 -8.74
C GLN A 49 5.30 18.74 -8.88
N ASN A 50 5.78 19.26 -7.74
CA ASN A 50 6.82 20.31 -7.70
C ASN A 50 6.51 21.54 -8.58
N GLY A 51 5.23 21.94 -8.64
CA GLY A 51 4.77 23.07 -9.45
C GLY A 51 4.52 22.74 -10.93
N THR A 52 4.90 21.54 -11.38
CA THR A 52 4.76 21.10 -12.78
C THR A 52 3.54 20.20 -12.94
N ARG A 53 2.77 20.41 -14.01
CA ARG A 53 1.63 19.56 -14.37
C ARG A 53 2.10 18.19 -14.87
N VAL A 54 1.50 17.12 -14.36
CA VAL A 54 1.71 15.76 -14.87
C VAL A 54 0.84 15.52 -16.12
N MET A 55 1.35 14.74 -17.07
CA MET A 55 0.61 14.44 -18.30
C MET A 55 -0.69 13.68 -18.00
N LYS A 56 -1.78 14.05 -18.67
CA LYS A 56 -3.10 13.46 -18.44
C LYS A 56 -3.10 11.95 -18.64
N ASP A 57 -2.43 11.47 -19.69
CA ASP A 57 -2.39 10.04 -20.01
C ASP A 57 -1.62 9.23 -18.95
N GLU A 58 -0.56 9.82 -18.39
CA GLU A 58 0.16 9.24 -17.26
C GLU A 58 -0.73 9.15 -16.01
N VAL A 59 -1.45 10.23 -15.68
CA VAL A 59 -2.42 10.26 -14.57
C VAL A 59 -3.49 9.17 -14.74
N LEU A 60 -4.05 9.06 -15.95
CA LEU A 60 -5.10 8.08 -16.24
C LEU A 60 -4.59 6.64 -16.17
N SER A 61 -3.39 6.37 -16.71
CA SER A 61 -2.73 5.07 -16.61
C SER A 61 -2.51 4.67 -15.14
N LYS A 62 -1.93 5.57 -14.33
CA LYS A 62 -1.74 5.36 -12.89
C LYS A 62 -3.06 5.13 -12.17
N TRP A 63 -4.12 5.87 -12.52
CA TRP A 63 -5.45 5.68 -11.93
C TRP A 63 -6.05 4.30 -12.26
N GLN A 64 -5.99 3.88 -13.52
CA GLN A 64 -6.47 2.56 -13.95
C GLN A 64 -5.72 1.43 -13.24
N ASN A 65 -4.42 1.60 -13.01
CA ASN A 65 -3.61 0.65 -12.24
C ASN A 65 -4.04 0.52 -10.78
N THR A 66 -4.89 1.40 -10.23
CA THR A 66 -5.46 1.21 -8.87
C THR A 66 -6.76 0.41 -8.85
N ALA A 67 -7.41 0.24 -10.01
CA ALA A 67 -8.77 -0.31 -10.08
C ALA A 67 -8.85 -1.76 -9.59
N PHE A 68 -7.76 -2.54 -9.75
CA PHE A 68 -7.72 -3.93 -9.30
C PHE A 68 -7.88 -4.07 -7.78
N LEU A 69 -7.52 -3.06 -6.98
CA LEU A 69 -7.70 -3.11 -5.52
C LEU A 69 -9.17 -3.15 -5.10
N SER A 70 -10.08 -2.71 -5.97
CA SER A 70 -11.53 -2.79 -5.72
C SER A 70 -12.05 -4.23 -5.60
N SER A 71 -11.35 -5.21 -6.20
CA SER A 71 -11.73 -6.62 -6.12
C SER A 71 -11.32 -7.30 -4.81
N TYR A 72 -10.53 -6.63 -3.96
CA TYR A 72 -10.05 -7.15 -2.68
C TYR A 72 -10.75 -6.45 -1.51
N LYS A 73 -11.03 -7.18 -0.43
CA LYS A 73 -11.74 -6.66 0.75
C LYS A 73 -11.15 -7.21 2.05
N GLY A 74 -11.29 -6.48 3.14
CA GLY A 74 -10.84 -6.90 4.46
C GLY A 74 -9.35 -7.29 4.48
N ASP A 75 -9.04 -8.41 5.14
CA ASP A 75 -7.67 -8.88 5.35
C ASP A 75 -6.91 -9.14 4.04
N SER A 76 -7.56 -9.65 2.99
CA SER A 76 -6.88 -9.90 1.71
C SER A 76 -6.33 -8.62 1.08
N LYS A 77 -7.02 -7.51 1.32
CA LYS A 77 -6.62 -6.19 0.84
C LYS A 77 -5.49 -5.62 1.69
N GLY A 78 -5.57 -5.78 3.02
CA GLY A 78 -4.49 -5.41 3.94
C GLY A 78 -3.17 -6.08 3.55
N TRP A 79 -3.19 -7.40 3.38
CA TRP A 79 -2.03 -8.18 2.92
C TRP A 79 -1.41 -7.66 1.63
N LEU A 80 -2.25 -7.37 0.64
CA LEU A 80 -1.79 -6.91 -0.67
C LEU A 80 -1.12 -5.54 -0.58
N LEU A 81 -1.70 -4.62 0.19
CA LEU A 81 -1.15 -3.28 0.42
C LEU A 81 0.15 -3.33 1.23
N ASP A 82 0.21 -4.18 2.25
CA ASP A 82 1.41 -4.35 3.08
C ASP A 82 2.57 -4.95 2.28
N ILE A 83 2.30 -5.94 1.44
CA ILE A 83 3.32 -6.53 0.56
C ILE A 83 3.78 -5.51 -0.46
N LEU A 84 2.87 -4.73 -1.05
CA LEU A 84 3.23 -3.64 -1.96
C LEU A 84 4.13 -2.61 -1.27
N LYS A 85 3.83 -2.24 -0.02
CA LYS A 85 4.66 -1.34 0.79
C LYS A 85 6.05 -1.94 1.06
N CYS A 86 6.14 -3.23 1.37
CA CYS A 86 7.43 -3.92 1.54
C CYS A 86 8.26 -3.87 0.26
N VAL A 87 7.64 -4.15 -0.90
CA VAL A 87 8.31 -4.05 -2.21
C VAL A 87 8.81 -2.62 -2.44
N GLU A 88 7.98 -1.61 -2.22
CA GLU A 88 8.35 -0.19 -2.38
C GLU A 88 9.49 0.24 -1.45
N THR A 89 9.58 -0.32 -0.25
CA THR A 89 10.64 -0.01 0.75
C THR A 89 12.04 -0.46 0.30
N ILE A 90 12.13 -1.46 -0.58
CA ILE A 90 13.40 -1.91 -1.13
C ILE A 90 13.89 -0.88 -2.15
N ASN A 91 14.96 -0.13 -1.89
CA ASN A 91 15.37 0.96 -2.79
C ASN A 91 15.81 0.52 -4.20
N SER A 92 16.13 -0.77 -4.39
CA SER A 92 16.54 -1.33 -5.68
C SER A 92 15.34 -1.56 -6.61
N SER A 93 15.58 -1.47 -7.93
CA SER A 93 14.61 -1.84 -8.97
C SER A 93 14.40 -3.36 -9.04
N SER A 94 15.42 -4.13 -8.69
CA SER A 94 15.35 -5.59 -8.55
C SER A 94 15.37 -6.00 -7.09
N PHE A 95 14.68 -7.09 -6.76
CA PHE A 95 14.65 -7.66 -5.42
C PHE A 95 14.44 -9.16 -5.46
N THR A 96 14.78 -9.83 -4.37
CA THR A 96 14.67 -11.28 -4.23
C THR A 96 13.56 -11.66 -3.26
N LEU A 97 13.17 -12.92 -3.33
CA LEU A 97 12.26 -13.51 -2.35
C LEU A 97 12.83 -13.46 -0.93
N ASN A 98 14.15 -13.54 -0.78
CA ASN A 98 14.82 -13.43 0.51
C ASN A 98 14.72 -12.01 1.09
N ASP A 99 14.82 -10.97 0.25
CA ASP A 99 14.60 -9.59 0.69
C ASP A 99 13.18 -9.41 1.23
N MET A 100 12.20 -10.04 0.59
CA MET A 100 10.83 -10.03 1.07
C MET A 100 10.66 -10.80 2.39
N TYR A 101 11.42 -11.87 2.60
CA TYR A 101 11.40 -12.61 3.87
C TYR A 101 12.00 -11.83 5.04
N ALA A 102 12.85 -10.82 4.81
CA ALA A 102 13.32 -9.94 5.87
C ALA A 102 12.16 -9.17 6.56
N PHE A 103 11.04 -8.97 5.86
CA PHE A 103 9.85 -8.32 6.41
C PHE A 103 8.89 -9.28 7.13
N SER A 104 9.23 -10.57 7.28
CA SER A 104 8.30 -11.56 7.84
C SER A 104 7.83 -11.22 9.25
N GLU A 105 8.73 -10.68 10.09
CA GLU A 105 8.39 -10.30 11.46
C GLU A 105 7.42 -9.11 11.49
N THR A 106 7.69 -8.09 10.68
CA THR A 106 6.80 -6.93 10.53
C THR A 106 5.42 -7.35 10.04
N LEU A 107 5.36 -8.23 9.03
CA LEU A 107 4.09 -8.77 8.51
C LEU A 107 3.38 -9.66 9.52
N LYS A 108 4.11 -10.38 10.37
CA LYS A 108 3.53 -11.20 11.44
C LYS A 108 2.87 -10.36 12.51
N ILE A 109 3.45 -9.21 12.87
CA ILE A 109 2.85 -8.25 13.81
C ILE A 109 1.54 -7.69 13.25
N LYS A 110 1.51 -7.36 11.95
CA LYS A 110 0.30 -6.83 11.29
C LYS A 110 -0.80 -7.87 11.09
N HIS A 111 -0.41 -9.11 10.78
CA HIS A 111 -1.34 -10.22 10.54
C HIS A 111 -1.09 -11.38 11.52
N PRO A 112 -1.39 -11.19 12.81
CA PRO A 112 -1.02 -12.13 13.88
C PRO A 112 -1.63 -13.53 13.70
N GLU A 113 -2.84 -13.59 13.12
CA GLU A 113 -3.58 -14.84 12.89
C GLU A 113 -2.90 -15.77 11.86
N ASN A 114 -2.06 -15.25 10.98
CA ASN A 114 -1.47 -16.05 9.91
C ASN A 114 -0.19 -16.75 10.37
N ARG A 115 -0.19 -18.09 10.39
CA ARG A 115 0.98 -18.91 10.78
C ARG A 115 1.97 -19.16 9.63
N HIS A 116 1.59 -18.87 8.38
CA HIS A 116 2.33 -19.18 7.15
C HIS A 116 2.71 -17.92 6.38
N ILE A 117 3.43 -16.99 7.04
CA ILE A 117 3.77 -15.67 6.48
C ILE A 117 4.55 -15.79 5.16
N LYS A 118 5.58 -16.64 5.09
CA LYS A 118 6.41 -16.82 3.88
C LYS A 118 5.59 -17.30 2.69
N ASP A 119 4.62 -18.19 2.93
CA ASP A 119 3.75 -18.72 1.88
C ASP A 119 2.79 -17.65 1.40
N LYS A 120 2.27 -16.84 2.34
CA LYS A 120 1.43 -15.68 2.03
C LYS A 120 2.18 -14.62 1.23
N ILE A 121 3.44 -14.34 1.54
CA ILE A 121 4.31 -13.45 0.75
C ILE A 121 4.40 -13.95 -0.70
N ARG A 122 4.71 -15.24 -0.92
CA ARG A 122 4.77 -15.81 -2.27
C ARG A 122 3.45 -15.68 -3.02
N GLN A 123 2.33 -15.96 -2.34
CA GLN A 123 1.00 -15.81 -2.92
C GLN A 123 0.73 -14.34 -3.34
N GLN A 124 1.04 -13.37 -2.50
CA GLN A 124 0.80 -11.96 -2.81
C GLN A 124 1.73 -11.44 -3.92
N LEU A 125 2.99 -11.90 -3.98
CA LEU A 125 3.89 -11.56 -5.09
C LEU A 125 3.36 -12.09 -6.43
N GLN A 126 2.75 -13.28 -6.46
CA GLN A 126 2.09 -13.78 -7.68
C GLN A 126 0.94 -12.88 -8.11
N VAL A 127 0.12 -12.41 -7.15
CA VAL A 127 -0.94 -11.44 -7.44
C VAL A 127 -0.37 -10.14 -8.01
N LEU A 128 0.66 -9.56 -7.40
CA LEU A 128 1.30 -8.34 -7.90
C LEU A 128 1.88 -8.52 -9.31
N ARG A 129 2.45 -9.69 -9.59
CA ARG A 129 2.95 -10.06 -10.92
C ARG A 129 1.83 -10.13 -11.95
N ASP A 130 0.75 -10.82 -11.63
CA ASP A 130 -0.39 -10.99 -12.54
C ASP A 130 -1.11 -9.66 -12.82
N LYS A 131 -0.87 -8.64 -11.99
CA LYS A 131 -1.33 -7.25 -12.18
C LYS A 131 -0.31 -6.34 -12.87
N GLY A 132 0.86 -6.86 -13.25
CA GLY A 132 1.89 -6.09 -13.96
C GLY A 132 2.59 -5.05 -13.09
N LEU A 133 2.55 -5.19 -11.76
CA LEU A 133 3.27 -4.29 -10.83
C LEU A 133 4.72 -4.74 -10.61
N ILE A 134 4.97 -6.04 -10.77
CA ILE A 134 6.31 -6.64 -10.69
C ILE A 134 6.46 -7.71 -11.78
N ASP A 135 7.69 -7.93 -12.20
CA ASP A 135 8.08 -9.00 -13.11
C ASP A 135 8.80 -10.11 -12.34
N PHE A 136 8.48 -11.37 -12.64
CA PHE A 136 9.24 -12.51 -12.12
C PHE A 136 10.32 -12.92 -13.12
N LYS A 137 11.59 -12.82 -12.73
CA LYS A 137 12.75 -13.15 -13.58
C LYS A 137 13.27 -14.59 -13.41
N GLY A 138 12.65 -15.36 -12.51
CA GLY A 138 13.05 -16.74 -12.22
C GLY A 138 13.98 -16.85 -11.00
N GLY A 139 14.05 -18.06 -10.41
CA GLY A 139 14.93 -18.34 -9.27
C GLY A 139 14.61 -17.56 -7.99
N GLY A 140 13.39 -17.03 -7.85
CA GLY A 140 13.03 -16.15 -6.72
C GLY A 140 13.44 -14.70 -6.90
N ASN A 141 13.83 -14.28 -8.11
CA ASN A 141 14.18 -12.90 -8.43
C ASN A 141 13.00 -12.17 -9.09
N TYR A 142 12.83 -10.91 -8.72
CA TYR A 142 11.77 -10.03 -9.18
C TYR A 142 12.33 -8.67 -9.60
N GLU A 143 11.61 -7.99 -10.48
CA GLU A 143 11.88 -6.61 -10.89
C GLU A 143 10.61 -5.77 -10.72
N LYS A 144 10.75 -4.53 -10.28
CA LYS A 144 9.64 -3.59 -10.18
C LYS A 144 9.34 -3.03 -11.55
N VAL A 145 8.06 -3.02 -11.94
CA VAL A 145 7.67 -2.36 -13.18
C VAL A 145 7.66 -0.84 -12.92
N PRO A 146 8.37 -0.03 -13.72
CA PRO A 146 8.34 1.42 -13.59
C PRO A 146 6.91 1.96 -13.77
N ASN A 147 6.45 2.78 -12.82
CA ASN A 147 5.15 3.45 -12.85
C ASN A 147 5.21 4.86 -13.45
#